data_AF-A0A7M5WID7-F1
#
_entry.id   AF-A0A7M5WID7-F1
#
_cell.length_a   1.000
_cell.length_b   1.000
_cell.length_c   1.000
_cell.angle_alpha   90.00
_cell.angle_beta   90.00
_cell.angle_gamma   90.00
#
_symmetry.space_group_name_H-M   'P 1'
#
loop_
_entity.id
_entity.type
_entity.pdbx_description
1 polymer ?
#
loop_
_entity_poly.entity_id
_entity_poly.type
_entity_poly.pdbx_seq_one_letter_code
_entity_poly.pdbx_strand_id
1 'polypeptide(L)'
;MAELDRKMDELKLEKKNPINPVLRTILQGVADENCQFSKLYGMPHVVKLIWEKVLVAMHMHIKFGKDENYERDYNPPPPFIAQTGFRLRFDVKFPKPTDININMMPFVMAKKFENMQLPDYLKPYSDMIETAFFNELPFFDIEEFGKIGYLTIHESLVEEGKSQRRPGLHTESPGFIYVKNDLSDEKCEELCIEKGSGHDKIMALGVWWGKLGYNSHHFPNGGIYMASNVDDSCKVWDCQIVADNNGEELIRKHGDIEHLRCFLPESTLLKSDILYWINDRTPHESLPLKKGTYRQFFRLVTHRVSVWYEDHSTKNPNGVVPDPKMTRIVRGSKFDEGYVTVVG
;
A
#
# COMPACT_ATOMS: atom_id res chain seq x y z
N MET A 1 -8.43 49.87 -2.53
CA MET A 1 -8.38 49.05 -1.30
C MET A 1 -9.20 47.78 -1.49
N ALA A 2 -10.54 47.84 -1.61
CA ALA A 2 -11.38 46.65 -1.80
C ALA A 2 -11.06 45.76 -3.02
N GLU A 3 -10.57 46.33 -4.13
CA GLU A 3 -10.18 45.55 -5.32
C GLU A 3 -8.78 44.92 -5.22
N LEU A 4 -7.91 45.49 -4.38
CA LEU A 4 -6.59 44.93 -4.06
C LEU A 4 -6.74 43.80 -3.03
N ASP A 5 -7.64 43.96 -2.06
CA ASP A 5 -8.01 42.92 -1.08
C ASP A 5 -8.68 41.73 -1.77
N ARG A 6 -9.56 41.98 -2.75
CA ARG A 6 -10.19 40.92 -3.55
C ARG A 6 -9.19 40.16 -4.43
N LYS A 7 -8.23 40.85 -5.06
CA LYS A 7 -7.12 40.20 -5.79
C LYS A 7 -6.17 39.44 -4.86
N MET A 8 -5.95 39.94 -3.64
CA MET A 8 -5.16 39.24 -2.62
C MET A 8 -5.88 38.00 -2.09
N ASP A 9 -7.21 38.01 -2.01
CA ASP A 9 -8.00 36.84 -1.61
C ASP A 9 -8.16 35.84 -2.76
N GLU A 10 -8.25 36.29 -4.01
CA GLU A 10 -8.15 35.43 -5.21
C GLU A 10 -6.75 34.77 -5.31
N LEU A 11 -5.67 35.48 -4.95
CA LEU A 11 -4.29 34.93 -4.87
C LEU A 11 -4.03 34.04 -3.65
N LYS A 12 -4.82 34.17 -2.57
CA LYS A 12 -4.82 33.22 -1.44
C LYS A 12 -5.65 31.97 -1.75
N LEU A 13 -6.56 32.05 -2.73
CA LEU A 13 -7.41 30.94 -3.19
C LEU A 13 -6.73 30.01 -4.19
N GLU A 14 -5.69 30.47 -4.90
CA GLU A 14 -4.65 29.57 -5.39
C GLU A 14 -3.86 29.09 -4.17
N LYS A 15 -4.35 28.04 -3.51
CA LYS A 15 -3.50 27.20 -2.65
C LYS A 15 -2.28 26.86 -3.48
N LYS A 16 -1.17 27.59 -3.26
CA LYS A 16 0.14 27.31 -3.84
C LYS A 16 0.29 25.81 -3.76
N ASN A 17 0.30 25.12 -4.90
CA ASN A 17 0.67 23.72 -4.91
C ASN A 17 1.99 23.66 -4.13
N PRO A 18 2.03 22.96 -2.97
CA PRO A 18 3.23 22.93 -2.18
C PRO A 18 4.34 22.43 -3.10
N ILE A 19 5.47 23.17 -3.12
CA ILE A 19 6.63 22.81 -3.95
C ILE A 19 6.90 21.33 -3.74
N ASN A 20 7.04 20.57 -4.85
CA ASN A 20 7.29 19.13 -4.77
C ASN A 20 8.44 18.89 -3.77
N PRO A 21 8.29 17.96 -2.80
CA PRO A 21 9.27 17.79 -1.73
C PRO A 21 10.67 17.47 -2.25
N VAL A 22 10.80 16.77 -3.39
CA VAL A 22 12.09 16.48 -4.00
C VAL A 22 12.72 17.72 -4.62
N LEU A 23 11.93 18.54 -5.33
CA LEU A 23 12.42 19.83 -5.83
C LEU A 23 12.85 20.74 -4.68
N ARG A 24 12.08 20.76 -3.58
CA ARG A 24 12.46 21.50 -2.37
C ARG A 24 13.81 21.03 -1.83
N THR A 25 14.05 19.73 -1.73
CA THR A 25 15.33 19.17 -1.30
C THR A 25 16.48 19.58 -2.23
N ILE A 26 16.28 19.53 -3.55
CA ILE A 26 17.30 19.96 -4.52
C ILE A 26 17.63 21.44 -4.29
N LEU A 27 16.62 22.32 -4.22
CA LEU A 27 16.82 23.75 -4.03
C LEU A 27 17.49 24.08 -2.68
N GLN A 28 17.15 23.35 -1.62
CA GLN A 28 17.82 23.48 -0.32
C GLN A 28 19.30 23.08 -0.42
N GLY A 29 19.61 21.98 -1.12
CA GLY A 29 21.00 21.57 -1.35
C GLY A 29 21.79 22.56 -2.20
N VAL A 30 21.15 23.25 -3.16
CA VAL A 30 21.79 24.32 -3.93
C VAL A 30 22.11 25.54 -3.06
N ALA A 31 21.29 25.81 -2.04
CA ALA A 31 21.47 26.94 -1.13
C ALA A 31 22.39 26.64 0.07
N ASP A 32 22.66 25.37 0.37
CA ASP A 32 23.53 24.95 1.47
C ASP A 32 24.98 24.79 1.01
N GLU A 33 25.86 25.70 1.44
CA GLU A 33 27.29 25.72 1.11
C GLU A 33 28.03 24.41 1.44
N ASN A 34 27.52 23.61 2.38
CA ASN A 34 28.12 22.33 2.76
C ASN A 34 27.63 21.15 1.89
N CYS A 35 26.58 21.35 1.08
CA CYS A 35 26.05 20.34 0.19
C CYS A 35 26.82 20.30 -1.13
N GLN A 36 26.99 19.13 -1.74
CA GLN A 36 27.60 19.01 -3.07
C GLN A 36 26.80 19.76 -4.16
N PHE A 37 25.50 19.97 -3.96
CA PHE A 37 24.65 20.75 -4.86
C PHE A 37 24.91 22.25 -4.81
N SER A 38 25.63 22.79 -3.82
CA SER A 38 26.04 24.20 -3.79
C SER A 38 26.87 24.60 -5.02
N LYS A 39 27.57 23.64 -5.64
CA LYS A 39 28.31 23.83 -6.90
C LYS A 39 27.40 24.25 -8.07
N LEU A 40 26.09 24.05 -7.93
CA LEU A 40 25.07 24.46 -8.91
C LEU A 40 24.48 25.84 -8.59
N TYR A 41 24.94 26.51 -7.53
CA TYR A 41 24.50 27.86 -7.20
C TYR A 41 24.81 28.82 -8.35
N GLY A 42 23.82 29.63 -8.74
CA GLY A 42 23.92 30.48 -9.95
C GLY A 42 23.75 29.74 -11.27
N MET A 43 23.45 28.43 -11.28
CA MET A 43 23.21 27.63 -12.49
C MET A 43 21.75 27.14 -12.60
N PRO A 44 20.74 28.04 -12.65
CA PRO A 44 19.32 27.65 -12.62
C PRO A 44 18.90 26.76 -13.80
N HIS A 45 19.56 26.90 -14.96
CA HIS A 45 19.31 26.07 -16.13
C HIS A 45 19.76 24.61 -15.93
N VAL A 46 20.88 24.39 -15.22
CA VAL A 46 21.35 23.04 -14.88
C VAL A 46 20.43 22.41 -13.84
N VAL A 47 20.04 23.17 -12.80
CA VAL A 47 19.06 22.71 -11.79
C VAL A 47 17.73 22.35 -12.45
N LYS A 48 17.27 23.16 -13.40
CA LYS A 48 16.06 22.88 -14.19
C LYS A 48 16.21 21.57 -14.99
N LEU A 49 17.34 21.38 -15.67
CA LEU A 49 17.60 20.15 -16.43
C LEU A 49 17.62 18.91 -15.53
N ILE A 50 18.26 18.99 -14.36
CA ILE A 50 18.25 17.91 -13.35
C ILE A 50 16.81 17.62 -12.94
N TRP A 51 16.03 18.66 -12.63
CA TRP A 51 14.63 18.49 -12.26
C TRP A 51 13.81 17.85 -13.38
N GLU A 52 13.96 18.28 -14.62
CA GLU A 52 13.32 17.67 -15.79
C GLU A 52 13.67 16.17 -15.92
N LYS A 53 14.92 15.77 -15.64
CA LYS A 53 15.32 14.36 -15.62
C LYS A 53 14.69 13.58 -14.46
N VAL A 54 14.62 14.16 -13.28
CA VAL A 54 13.93 13.57 -12.12
C VAL A 54 12.44 13.37 -12.40
N LEU A 55 11.79 14.35 -13.05
CA LEU A 55 10.40 14.25 -13.48
C LEU A 55 10.17 13.06 -14.43
N VAL A 56 11.04 12.90 -15.44
CA VAL A 56 10.97 11.77 -16.38
C VAL A 56 11.13 10.45 -15.65
N ALA A 57 12.13 10.36 -14.76
CA ALA A 57 12.34 9.15 -13.95
C ALA A 57 11.07 8.82 -13.15
N MET A 58 10.52 9.76 -12.38
CA MET A 58 9.30 9.54 -11.58
C MET A 58 8.11 9.05 -12.40
N HIS A 59 7.90 9.59 -13.60
CA HIS A 59 6.82 9.13 -14.47
C HIS A 59 7.01 7.70 -14.96
N MET A 60 8.25 7.26 -15.21
CA MET A 60 8.52 5.89 -15.69
C MET A 60 8.08 4.80 -14.69
N HIS A 61 8.06 5.13 -13.40
CA HIS A 61 7.61 4.23 -12.33
C HIS A 61 6.09 4.17 -12.16
N ILE A 62 5.32 5.01 -12.87
CA ILE A 62 3.86 5.02 -12.78
C ILE A 62 3.30 4.27 -14.00
N LYS A 63 2.65 3.13 -13.76
CA LYS A 63 1.94 2.37 -14.79
C LYS A 63 0.45 2.68 -14.71
N PHE A 64 -0.07 3.33 -15.73
CA PHE A 64 -1.47 3.75 -15.80
C PHE A 64 -2.38 2.64 -16.27
N GLY A 65 -3.65 2.73 -15.89
CA GLY A 65 -4.70 1.80 -16.31
C GLY A 65 -4.97 1.72 -17.83
N LYS A 66 -4.66 2.79 -18.56
CA LYS A 66 -5.08 2.97 -19.96
C LYS A 66 -3.92 3.30 -20.89
N ASP A 67 -2.83 2.53 -20.86
CA ASP A 67 -1.80 2.73 -21.88
C ASP A 67 -2.26 2.08 -23.21
N GLU A 68 -2.95 2.86 -24.04
CA GLU A 68 -3.42 2.46 -25.38
C GLU A 68 -2.25 2.18 -26.36
N ASN A 69 -1.04 2.63 -26.00
CA ASN A 69 0.20 2.47 -26.78
C ASN A 69 1.06 1.25 -26.37
N TYR A 70 0.52 0.30 -25.60
CA TYR A 70 1.22 -0.96 -25.34
C TYR A 70 1.21 -1.81 -26.63
N GLU A 71 2.14 -1.52 -27.55
CA GLU A 71 2.36 -2.34 -28.74
C GLU A 71 2.65 -3.79 -28.33
N ARG A 72 2.00 -4.71 -29.04
CA ARG A 72 1.92 -6.17 -28.79
C ARG A 72 3.24 -6.93 -29.03
N ASP A 73 4.39 -6.34 -28.73
CA ASP A 73 5.69 -6.90 -29.14
C ASP A 73 6.45 -7.68 -28.05
N TYR A 74 5.80 -7.99 -26.93
CA TYR A 74 6.26 -9.07 -26.04
C TYR A 74 5.08 -9.96 -25.66
N ASN A 75 5.20 -11.24 -25.96
CA ASN A 75 4.26 -12.30 -25.59
C ASN A 75 4.55 -12.75 -24.14
N PRO A 76 4.13 -11.95 -23.15
CA PRO A 76 3.10 -12.39 -22.22
C PRO A 76 1.86 -11.48 -22.34
N PRO A 77 0.68 -11.93 -21.87
CA PRO A 77 -0.54 -11.12 -21.95
C PRO A 77 -0.30 -9.73 -21.32
N PRO A 78 -0.97 -8.68 -21.83
CA PRO A 78 -0.81 -7.32 -21.30
C PRO A 78 -1.01 -7.36 -19.79
N PRO A 79 -0.32 -6.52 -18.99
CA PRO A 79 -0.56 -6.45 -17.55
C PRO A 79 -2.04 -6.11 -17.34
N PHE A 80 -2.82 -7.15 -17.04
CA PHE A 80 -4.28 -7.18 -16.98
C PHE A 80 -4.84 -6.20 -15.93
N ILE A 81 -3.94 -5.68 -15.11
CA ILE A 81 -4.10 -4.79 -13.97
C ILE A 81 -4.55 -3.40 -14.38
N ALA A 82 -4.14 -2.97 -15.58
CA ALA A 82 -4.42 -1.64 -16.05
C ALA A 82 -5.93 -1.49 -16.42
N GLN A 83 -6.55 -2.55 -16.92
CA GLN A 83 -7.94 -2.48 -17.41
C GLN A 83 -9.00 -2.73 -16.33
N THR A 84 -8.67 -3.29 -15.15
CA THR A 84 -9.68 -3.81 -14.21
C THR A 84 -9.44 -3.52 -12.74
N GLY A 85 -8.27 -3.01 -12.32
CA GLY A 85 -7.92 -2.88 -10.90
C GLY A 85 -9.01 -2.23 -10.05
N PHE A 86 -9.59 -1.13 -10.53
CA PHE A 86 -10.66 -0.42 -9.82
C PHE A 86 -12.11 -0.75 -10.26
N ARG A 87 -12.29 -1.70 -11.19
CA ARG A 87 -13.61 -2.03 -11.75
C ARG A 87 -14.37 -3.10 -10.97
N LEU A 88 -13.68 -3.89 -10.17
CA LEU A 88 -14.31 -4.94 -9.38
C LEU A 88 -14.92 -4.32 -8.13
N ARG A 89 -16.23 -4.11 -8.21
CA ARG A 89 -17.06 -3.50 -7.19
C ARG A 89 -18.19 -4.46 -6.89
N PHE A 90 -18.24 -4.92 -5.65
CA PHE A 90 -19.29 -5.80 -5.20
C PHE A 90 -20.06 -5.09 -4.10
N ASP A 91 -21.37 -4.99 -4.27
CA ASP A 91 -22.22 -4.51 -3.20
C ASP A 91 -22.13 -5.50 -2.03
N VAL A 92 -21.83 -4.97 -0.86
CA VAL A 92 -21.70 -5.72 0.37
C VAL A 92 -22.51 -5.03 1.45
N LYS A 93 -22.95 -5.77 2.45
CA LYS A 93 -23.67 -5.20 3.58
C LYS A 93 -22.85 -5.37 4.84
N PHE A 94 -22.46 -4.26 5.46
CA PHE A 94 -21.82 -4.33 6.78
C PHE A 94 -22.83 -4.83 7.82
N PRO A 95 -22.42 -5.74 8.73
CA PRO A 95 -23.25 -6.17 9.82
C PRO A 95 -23.42 -5.04 10.85
N LYS A 96 -24.35 -5.22 11.80
CA LYS A 96 -24.43 -4.32 12.95
C LYS A 96 -23.09 -4.33 13.70
N PRO A 97 -22.49 -3.17 14.01
CA PRO A 97 -21.19 -3.13 14.66
C PRO A 97 -21.23 -3.69 16.08
N THR A 98 -20.10 -4.24 16.50
CA THR A 98 -19.88 -4.88 17.81
C THR A 98 -18.51 -4.54 18.40
N ASP A 99 -17.91 -3.43 17.99
CA ASP A 99 -16.58 -2.95 18.41
C ASP A 99 -15.43 -3.93 18.09
N ILE A 100 -15.52 -4.62 16.95
CA ILE A 100 -14.45 -5.52 16.50
C ILE A 100 -13.22 -4.72 16.08
N ASN A 101 -12.06 -5.09 16.64
CA ASN A 101 -10.76 -4.55 16.25
C ASN A 101 -9.73 -5.68 16.11
N ILE A 102 -9.57 -6.17 14.88
CA ILE A 102 -8.55 -7.14 14.50
C ILE A 102 -7.71 -6.58 13.36
N ASN A 103 -6.41 -6.84 13.37
CA ASN A 103 -5.50 -6.39 12.32
C ASN A 103 -4.68 -7.57 11.81
N MET A 104 -4.72 -7.83 10.50
CA MET A 104 -3.97 -8.90 9.84
C MET A 104 -4.13 -10.28 10.52
N MET A 105 -5.32 -10.63 11.02
CA MET A 105 -5.57 -11.94 11.64
C MET A 105 -5.46 -13.04 10.58
N PRO A 106 -4.57 -14.05 10.76
CA PRO A 106 -4.43 -15.14 9.81
C PRO A 106 -5.67 -16.05 9.86
N PHE A 107 -6.11 -16.53 8.70
CA PHE A 107 -7.22 -17.47 8.58
C PHE A 107 -7.07 -18.36 7.35
N VAL A 108 -7.77 -19.48 7.32
CA VAL A 108 -7.77 -20.37 6.15
C VAL A 108 -8.72 -19.79 5.11
N MET A 109 -8.23 -19.47 3.91
CA MET A 109 -9.10 -19.06 2.82
C MET A 109 -9.89 -20.28 2.35
N ALA A 110 -11.18 -20.32 2.64
CA ALA A 110 -12.01 -21.48 2.39
C ALA A 110 -13.39 -21.07 1.87
N LYS A 111 -14.07 -22.04 1.24
CA LYS A 111 -15.36 -21.83 0.59
C LYS A 111 -16.53 -21.53 1.52
N LYS A 112 -16.42 -21.88 2.78
CA LYS A 112 -17.50 -21.72 3.76
C LYS A 112 -16.89 -21.27 5.06
N PHE A 113 -17.60 -20.43 5.79
CA PHE A 113 -17.15 -19.90 7.08
C PHE A 113 -16.64 -20.99 8.04
N GLU A 114 -17.32 -22.14 8.11
CA GLU A 114 -16.95 -23.24 9.02
C GLU A 114 -15.56 -23.82 8.72
N ASN A 115 -15.07 -23.66 7.50
CA ASN A 115 -13.75 -24.12 7.07
C ASN A 115 -12.68 -23.02 7.13
N MET A 116 -13.06 -21.77 7.43
CA MET A 116 -12.12 -20.64 7.45
C MET A 116 -11.29 -20.58 8.73
N GLN A 117 -11.67 -21.36 9.75
CA GLN A 117 -11.07 -21.33 11.08
C GLN A 117 -11.07 -19.92 11.71
N LEU A 118 -12.07 -19.10 11.36
CA LEU A 118 -12.31 -17.80 11.98
C LEU A 118 -13.12 -17.97 13.27
N PRO A 119 -12.93 -17.10 14.27
CA PRO A 119 -13.78 -17.09 15.47
C PRO A 119 -15.24 -16.77 15.15
N ASP A 120 -16.18 -17.36 15.91
CA ASP A 120 -17.63 -17.20 15.68
C ASP A 120 -18.11 -15.74 15.69
N TYR A 121 -17.45 -14.87 16.46
CA TYR A 121 -17.81 -13.44 16.49
C TYR A 121 -17.54 -12.72 15.15
N LEU A 122 -16.79 -13.34 14.24
CA LEU A 122 -16.57 -12.84 12.87
C LEU A 122 -17.56 -13.40 11.85
N LYS A 123 -18.44 -14.34 12.25
CA LYS A 123 -19.47 -14.89 11.36
C LYS A 123 -20.34 -13.83 10.69
N PRO A 124 -20.71 -12.70 11.32
CA PRO A 124 -21.47 -11.64 10.64
C PRO A 124 -20.79 -11.03 9.41
N TYR A 125 -19.48 -11.23 9.23
CA TYR A 125 -18.70 -10.77 8.08
C TYR A 125 -18.51 -11.87 7.01
N SER A 126 -19.11 -13.07 7.18
CA SER A 126 -18.95 -14.19 6.24
C SER A 126 -19.26 -13.80 4.81
N ASP A 127 -20.37 -13.09 4.58
CA ASP A 127 -20.83 -12.74 3.25
C ASP A 127 -19.82 -11.84 2.51
N MET A 128 -19.14 -10.95 3.24
CA MET A 128 -18.09 -10.09 2.68
C MET A 128 -16.83 -10.89 2.32
N ILE A 129 -16.45 -11.82 3.18
CA ILE A 129 -15.29 -12.70 2.98
C ILE A 129 -15.56 -13.63 1.79
N GLU A 130 -16.75 -14.22 1.74
CA GLU A 130 -17.19 -15.07 0.64
C GLU A 130 -17.30 -14.25 -0.65
N THR A 131 -17.85 -13.04 -0.62
CA THR A 131 -17.89 -12.14 -1.77
C THR A 131 -16.50 -11.87 -2.36
N ALA A 132 -15.47 -11.72 -1.51
CA ALA A 132 -14.09 -11.57 -1.98
C ALA A 132 -13.59 -12.79 -2.78
N PHE A 133 -14.10 -13.98 -2.49
CA PHE A 133 -13.67 -15.25 -3.09
C PHE A 133 -14.57 -15.78 -4.22
N PHE A 134 -15.86 -15.44 -4.21
CA PHE A 134 -16.88 -16.19 -4.97
C PHE A 134 -17.57 -15.46 -6.10
N ASN A 135 -17.56 -14.12 -6.11
CA ASN A 135 -18.30 -13.42 -7.14
C ASN A 135 -17.54 -13.39 -8.45
N GLU A 136 -17.88 -14.33 -9.36
CA GLU A 136 -17.73 -14.32 -10.82
C GLU A 136 -16.51 -13.61 -11.44
N LEU A 137 -15.42 -13.51 -10.71
CA LEU A 137 -14.14 -13.15 -11.29
C LEU A 137 -13.64 -14.42 -11.95
N PRO A 138 -13.36 -14.43 -13.27
CA PRO A 138 -12.60 -15.52 -13.90
C PRO A 138 -11.18 -15.68 -13.33
N PHE A 139 -10.87 -15.04 -12.20
CA PHE A 139 -9.55 -14.72 -11.70
C PHE A 139 -9.32 -15.18 -10.25
N PHE A 140 -10.36 -15.47 -9.46
CA PHE A 140 -10.11 -16.08 -8.15
C PHE A 140 -9.74 -17.55 -8.37
N ASP A 141 -8.45 -17.80 -8.26
CA ASP A 141 -7.91 -19.12 -8.46
C ASP A 141 -8.39 -20.05 -7.36
N ILE A 142 -8.98 -21.18 -7.73
CA ILE A 142 -9.30 -22.27 -6.81
C ILE A 142 -8.01 -22.70 -6.07
N GLU A 143 -6.83 -22.47 -6.66
CA GLU A 143 -5.52 -22.69 -6.03
C GLU A 143 -5.23 -21.77 -4.82
N GLU A 144 -6.00 -20.71 -4.57
CA GLU A 144 -5.87 -19.92 -3.34
C GLU A 144 -6.57 -20.58 -2.14
N PHE A 145 -7.56 -21.43 -2.36
CA PHE A 145 -8.24 -22.12 -1.26
C PHE A 145 -7.28 -23.03 -0.49
N GLY A 146 -7.42 -23.03 0.83
CA GLY A 146 -6.54 -23.73 1.76
C GLY A 146 -5.27 -22.96 2.14
N LYS A 147 -4.96 -21.85 1.45
CA LYS A 147 -3.84 -20.97 1.84
C LYS A 147 -4.26 -20.00 2.95
N ILE A 148 -3.27 -19.38 3.59
CA ILE A 148 -3.49 -18.47 4.72
C ILE A 148 -3.72 -17.05 4.23
N GLY A 149 -4.94 -16.52 4.39
CA GLY A 149 -5.28 -15.12 4.19
C GLY A 149 -5.19 -14.32 5.49
N TYR A 150 -5.32 -13.00 5.40
CA TYR A 150 -5.19 -12.09 6.54
C TYR A 150 -6.34 -11.09 6.59
N LEU A 151 -7.07 -11.08 7.70
CA LEU A 151 -8.28 -10.28 7.88
C LEU A 151 -8.04 -9.10 8.82
N THR A 152 -8.53 -7.94 8.43
CA THR A 152 -8.58 -6.73 9.25
C THR A 152 -10.01 -6.24 9.30
N ILE A 153 -10.55 -6.10 10.51
CA ILE A 153 -11.83 -5.45 10.77
C ILE A 153 -11.57 -4.43 11.86
N HIS A 154 -11.85 -3.16 11.57
CA HIS A 154 -11.71 -2.08 12.53
C HIS A 154 -13.01 -1.29 12.62
N GLU A 155 -13.71 -1.48 13.73
CA GLU A 155 -14.93 -0.79 14.10
C GLU A 155 -14.60 0.23 15.19
N SER A 156 -14.90 1.50 14.95
CA SER A 156 -14.72 2.54 15.96
C SER A 156 -15.51 3.81 15.63
N LEU A 157 -15.77 4.61 16.67
CA LEU A 157 -16.19 5.99 16.50
C LEU A 157 -15.02 6.82 15.95
N VAL A 158 -15.25 7.53 14.85
CA VAL A 158 -14.27 8.40 14.22
C VAL A 158 -14.80 9.83 14.28
N GLU A 159 -13.99 10.73 14.84
CA GLU A 159 -14.34 12.14 14.94
C GLU A 159 -14.29 12.84 13.58
N GLU A 160 -15.04 13.94 13.47
CA GLU A 160 -14.98 14.83 12.32
C GLU A 160 -13.54 15.34 12.10
N GLY A 161 -13.10 15.38 10.84
CA GLY A 161 -11.74 15.82 10.49
C GLY A 161 -10.63 14.82 10.86
N LYS A 162 -10.96 13.64 11.38
CA LYS A 162 -10.00 12.55 11.64
C LYS A 162 -10.16 11.41 10.64
N SER A 163 -9.07 10.72 10.35
CA SER A 163 -9.07 9.47 9.60
C SER A 163 -8.95 8.29 10.56
N GLN A 164 -9.68 7.19 10.31
CA GLN A 164 -9.59 5.99 11.15
C GLN A 164 -8.28 5.21 10.93
N ARG A 165 -7.69 5.37 9.74
CA ARG A 165 -6.45 4.70 9.32
C ARG A 165 -5.39 5.76 9.02
N ARG A 166 -4.16 5.29 8.76
CA ARG A 166 -3.00 6.13 8.48
C ARG A 166 -3.34 7.15 7.37
N PRO A 167 -3.20 8.47 7.65
CA PRO A 167 -3.32 9.48 6.61
C PRO A 167 -2.10 9.49 5.70
N GLY A 168 -2.22 10.16 4.56
CA GLY A 168 -1.16 10.27 3.58
C GLY A 168 -1.19 9.15 2.53
N LEU A 169 -0.64 9.47 1.37
CA LEU A 169 -0.61 8.64 0.17
C LEU A 169 0.41 7.50 0.31
N HIS A 170 -0.07 6.26 0.19
CA HIS A 170 0.78 5.09 0.30
C HIS A 170 0.32 3.91 -0.56
N THR A 171 1.15 2.87 -0.60
CA THR A 171 0.85 1.53 -1.14
C THR A 171 0.98 0.48 -0.02
N GLU A 172 0.55 -0.77 -0.28
CA GLU A 172 0.72 -1.90 0.65
C GLU A 172 2.00 -2.73 0.37
N SER A 173 2.96 -2.17 -0.39
CA SER A 173 4.32 -2.69 -0.55
C SER A 173 5.29 -1.78 0.19
N PRO A 174 5.56 -1.99 1.50
CA PRO A 174 6.24 -1.00 2.31
C PRO A 174 7.75 -0.84 2.06
N GLY A 175 8.28 -1.40 0.97
CA GLY A 175 9.69 -1.40 0.59
C GLY A 175 10.44 -2.52 1.30
N PHE A 176 11.53 -2.19 1.98
CA PHE A 176 12.37 -3.15 2.69
C PHE A 176 12.25 -3.00 4.20
N ILE A 177 12.46 -4.10 4.92
CA ILE A 177 12.78 -4.06 6.35
C ILE A 177 14.16 -4.62 6.61
N TYR A 178 14.80 -4.06 7.62
CA TYR A 178 16.10 -4.53 8.10
C TYR A 178 15.88 -5.52 9.24
N VAL A 179 16.29 -6.75 9.00
CA VAL A 179 16.19 -7.85 9.94
C VAL A 179 17.56 -8.07 10.56
N LYS A 180 17.58 -8.18 11.89
CA LYS A 180 18.75 -8.63 12.64
C LYS A 180 18.62 -10.13 12.86
N ASN A 181 19.54 -10.98 12.33
CA ASN A 181 19.92 -12.32 12.87
C ASN A 181 20.80 -13.23 11.98
N ASP A 182 21.42 -14.23 12.64
CA ASP A 182 22.29 -15.36 12.24
C ASP A 182 21.78 -16.33 11.13
N LEU A 183 21.00 -15.89 10.14
CA LEU A 183 20.42 -16.81 9.14
C LEU A 183 21.15 -16.77 7.79
N SER A 184 21.54 -17.96 7.31
CA SER A 184 22.28 -18.24 6.08
C SER A 184 21.36 -18.47 4.87
N ASP A 185 20.38 -17.59 4.63
CA ASP A 185 19.31 -17.87 3.66
C ASP A 185 19.59 -17.21 2.29
N GLU A 186 19.61 -18.01 1.21
CA GLU A 186 20.00 -17.59 -0.17
C GLU A 186 19.10 -16.51 -0.81
N LYS A 187 17.93 -16.21 -0.22
CA LYS A 187 16.94 -15.25 -0.77
C LYS A 187 17.06 -13.83 -0.25
N CYS A 188 18.09 -13.52 0.54
CA CYS A 188 18.29 -12.18 1.10
C CYS A 188 19.54 -11.54 0.47
N GLU A 189 19.47 -10.26 0.17
CA GLU A 189 20.68 -9.49 -0.15
C GLU A 189 21.37 -9.10 1.17
N GLU A 190 22.57 -9.64 1.39
CA GLU A 190 23.41 -9.30 2.53
C GLU A 190 23.95 -7.88 2.33
N LEU A 191 23.43 -6.92 3.09
CA LEU A 191 23.97 -5.57 3.17
C LEU A 191 24.83 -5.46 4.43
N CYS A 192 26.15 -5.53 4.27
CA CYS A 192 27.08 -5.17 5.34
C CYS A 192 27.00 -3.66 5.61
N ILE A 193 26.12 -3.24 6.51
CA ILE A 193 26.10 -1.86 6.99
C ILE A 193 27.18 -1.70 8.06
N GLU A 194 28.38 -1.29 7.66
CA GLU A 194 29.44 -0.91 8.60
C GLU A 194 29.07 0.41 9.31
N LYS A 195 28.50 0.32 10.51
CA LYS A 195 28.56 1.42 11.47
C LYS A 195 29.03 0.91 12.83
N GLY A 196 30.35 1.02 13.04
CA GLY A 196 30.97 1.09 14.36
C GLY A 196 30.99 -0.21 15.18
N SER A 197 32.07 -0.99 15.02
CA SER A 197 32.66 -1.88 16.05
C SER A 197 31.74 -2.90 16.76
N GLY A 198 30.83 -3.55 16.05
CA GLY A 198 30.12 -4.75 16.52
C GLY A 198 29.54 -5.53 15.34
N HIS A 199 29.92 -6.79 15.17
CA HIS A 199 29.59 -7.64 14.01
C HIS A 199 28.13 -8.14 14.03
N ASP A 200 27.15 -7.24 14.01
CA ASP A 200 25.75 -7.65 13.79
C ASP A 200 25.46 -7.65 12.28
N LYS A 201 25.22 -8.84 11.70
CA LYS A 201 24.75 -8.95 10.32
C LYS A 201 23.32 -8.42 10.20
N ILE A 202 23.12 -7.47 9.30
CA ILE A 202 21.81 -6.88 8.98
C ILE A 202 21.42 -7.32 7.57
N MET A 203 20.21 -7.82 7.41
CA MET A 203 19.68 -8.25 6.11
C MET A 203 18.51 -7.37 5.69
N ALA A 204 18.44 -7.00 4.41
CA ALA A 204 17.27 -6.33 3.84
C ALA A 204 16.29 -7.36 3.27
N LEU A 205 15.04 -7.29 3.69
CA LEU A 205 13.95 -8.14 3.21
C LEU A 205 12.91 -7.30 2.49
N GLY A 206 12.65 -7.60 1.22
CA GLY A 206 11.55 -7.00 0.46
C GLY A 206 10.19 -7.36 1.07
N VAL A 207 9.35 -6.35 1.29
CA VAL A 207 8.05 -6.50 1.96
C VAL A 207 6.90 -6.19 1.02
N TRP A 208 5.92 -7.09 0.99
CA TRP A 208 4.70 -6.95 0.22
C TRP A 208 3.53 -7.60 0.94
N TRP A 209 2.35 -6.97 0.86
CA TRP A 209 1.12 -7.50 1.42
C TRP A 209 0.07 -7.68 0.32
N GLY A 210 -0.28 -8.94 0.03
CA GLY A 210 -1.19 -9.26 -1.08
C GLY A 210 -0.54 -9.04 -2.43
N LYS A 211 0.76 -9.37 -2.57
CA LYS A 211 1.52 -9.17 -3.81
C LYS A 211 0.77 -9.76 -4.97
N LEU A 212 0.57 -8.95 -5.99
CA LEU A 212 0.02 -9.44 -7.22
C LEU A 212 0.99 -10.42 -7.88
N GLY A 213 0.47 -11.57 -8.28
CA GLY A 213 1.11 -12.42 -9.27
C GLY A 213 0.13 -12.93 -10.30
N TYR A 214 0.57 -13.93 -11.04
CA TYR A 214 -0.24 -14.60 -12.04
C TYR A 214 -0.15 -16.11 -11.80
N ASN A 215 -1.23 -16.82 -12.03
CA ASN A 215 -1.23 -18.28 -12.00
C ASN A 215 -0.77 -18.86 -13.35
N SER A 216 -0.76 -20.20 -13.44
CA SER A 216 -0.40 -20.95 -14.65
C SER A 216 -1.28 -20.59 -15.87
N HIS A 217 -2.47 -20.05 -15.63
CA HIS A 217 -3.42 -19.61 -16.64
C HIS A 217 -3.35 -18.10 -16.92
N HIS A 218 -2.32 -17.40 -16.41
CA HIS A 218 -2.14 -15.95 -16.53
C HIS A 218 -3.28 -15.10 -15.93
N PHE A 219 -4.05 -15.68 -15.01
CA PHE A 219 -5.01 -14.92 -14.24
C PHE A 219 -4.34 -14.27 -13.03
N PRO A 220 -4.70 -13.01 -12.70
CA PRO A 220 -4.25 -12.34 -11.49
C PRO A 220 -4.48 -13.22 -10.25
N ASN A 221 -3.45 -13.40 -9.43
CA ASN A 221 -3.56 -14.00 -8.10
C ASN A 221 -3.02 -13.04 -7.03
N GLY A 222 -3.54 -13.19 -5.82
CA GLY A 222 -3.26 -12.30 -4.71
C GLY A 222 -4.14 -11.04 -4.68
N GLY A 223 -3.59 -9.95 -4.14
CA GLY A 223 -4.28 -8.68 -3.96
C GLY A 223 -4.94 -8.51 -2.59
N ILE A 224 -5.67 -7.41 -2.50
CA ILE A 224 -6.28 -6.88 -1.28
C ILE A 224 -7.71 -6.47 -1.61
N TYR A 225 -8.65 -6.90 -0.80
CA TYR A 225 -10.04 -6.46 -0.85
C TYR A 225 -10.27 -5.49 0.30
N MET A 226 -10.91 -4.36 0.04
CA MET A 226 -11.20 -3.35 1.06
C MET A 226 -12.59 -2.76 0.89
N ALA A 227 -13.25 -2.50 2.01
CA ALA A 227 -14.56 -1.84 2.05
C ALA A 227 -14.67 -0.96 3.30
N SER A 228 -15.60 -0.01 3.27
CA SER A 228 -16.02 0.76 4.44
C SER A 228 -17.52 1.00 4.40
N ASN A 229 -18.15 1.18 5.56
CA ASN A 229 -19.55 1.62 5.66
C ASN A 229 -19.70 3.16 5.58
N VAL A 230 -18.62 3.91 5.30
CA VAL A 230 -18.64 5.38 5.19
C VAL A 230 -18.13 5.82 3.83
N ASP A 231 -19.00 6.55 3.11
CA ASP A 231 -18.70 7.19 1.84
C ASP A 231 -17.49 8.12 1.91
N ASP A 232 -16.72 8.14 0.83
CA ASP A 232 -15.59 9.04 0.62
C ASP A 232 -14.54 9.00 1.76
N SER A 233 -14.50 7.92 2.55
CA SER A 233 -13.56 7.75 3.67
C SER A 233 -12.18 7.24 3.22
N CYS A 234 -12.08 6.82 1.97
CA CYS A 234 -10.86 6.38 1.30
C CYS A 234 -10.85 6.91 -0.13
N LYS A 235 -9.66 7.08 -0.68
CA LYS A 235 -9.44 7.34 -2.11
C LYS A 235 -8.33 6.46 -2.65
N VAL A 236 -8.42 6.16 -3.94
CA VAL A 236 -7.46 5.33 -4.66
C VAL A 236 -7.13 5.94 -6.01
N TRP A 237 -5.99 5.56 -6.59
CA TRP A 237 -5.59 5.98 -7.92
C TRP A 237 -5.47 4.76 -8.84
N ASP A 238 -6.01 4.88 -10.04
CA ASP A 238 -6.02 3.79 -11.04
C ASP A 238 -4.67 3.69 -11.77
N CYS A 239 -3.64 3.38 -11.01
CA CYS A 239 -2.29 3.16 -11.47
C CYS A 239 -1.53 2.25 -10.49
N GLN A 240 -0.32 1.85 -10.89
CA GLN A 240 0.62 1.13 -10.04
C GLN A 240 1.96 1.86 -9.97
N ILE A 241 2.61 1.79 -8.81
CA ILE A 241 3.99 2.22 -8.64
C ILE A 241 4.91 1.02 -8.76
N VAL A 242 5.73 0.97 -9.81
CA VAL A 242 6.61 -0.16 -10.10
C VAL A 242 8.07 0.24 -9.93
N ALA A 243 8.94 -0.75 -9.70
CA ALA A 243 10.38 -0.55 -9.81
C ALA A 243 10.77 -0.22 -11.28
N ASP A 244 11.91 0.43 -11.48
CA ASP A 244 12.45 0.61 -12.84
C ASP A 244 13.08 -0.69 -13.37
N ASN A 245 13.63 -0.62 -14.59
CA ASN A 245 14.29 -1.76 -15.23
C ASN A 245 15.57 -2.23 -14.51
N ASN A 246 16.11 -1.42 -13.59
CA ASN A 246 17.28 -1.75 -12.78
C ASN A 246 16.88 -2.28 -11.38
N GLY A 247 15.58 -2.33 -11.07
CA GLY A 247 15.08 -2.75 -9.77
C GLY A 247 15.02 -1.64 -8.71
N GLU A 248 15.26 -0.38 -9.10
CA GLU A 248 15.20 0.76 -8.19
C GLU A 248 13.75 1.09 -7.81
N GLU A 249 13.50 1.35 -6.53
CA GLU A 249 12.16 1.59 -5.98
C GLU A 249 11.96 3.07 -5.64
N LEU A 250 10.82 3.64 -6.06
CA LEU A 250 10.38 4.96 -5.57
C LEU A 250 9.50 4.87 -4.32
N ILE A 251 9.06 3.67 -3.96
CA ILE A 251 8.25 3.48 -2.77
C ILE A 251 9.15 3.58 -1.54
N ARG A 252 8.87 4.59 -0.70
CA ARG A 252 9.65 4.84 0.52
C ARG A 252 9.11 4.01 1.68
N LYS A 253 9.73 4.19 2.86
CA LYS A 253 9.38 3.51 4.11
C LYS A 253 7.85 3.51 4.33
N HIS A 254 7.32 2.33 4.66
CA HIS A 254 5.88 2.11 4.90
C HIS A 254 5.00 2.36 3.68
N GLY A 255 5.54 2.29 2.46
CA GLY A 255 4.74 2.47 1.25
C GLY A 255 4.56 3.93 0.88
N ASP A 256 5.27 4.87 1.53
CA ASP A 256 5.11 6.30 1.30
C ASP A 256 5.46 6.70 -0.13
N ILE A 257 4.52 7.40 -0.77
CA ILE A 257 4.62 7.87 -2.15
C ILE A 257 4.03 9.29 -2.30
N GLU A 258 3.98 10.08 -1.23
CA GLU A 258 3.49 11.47 -1.26
C GLU A 258 4.21 12.35 -2.29
N HIS A 259 5.51 12.12 -2.46
CA HIS A 259 6.33 12.83 -3.44
C HIS A 259 5.90 12.59 -4.90
N LEU A 260 5.07 11.57 -5.16
CA LEU A 260 4.51 11.26 -6.47
C LEU A 260 3.12 11.84 -6.72
N ARG A 261 2.46 12.44 -5.71
CA ARG A 261 1.06 12.86 -5.77
C ARG A 261 0.71 13.70 -7.00
N CYS A 262 1.60 14.61 -7.41
CA CYS A 262 1.38 15.49 -8.56
C CYS A 262 1.48 14.79 -9.93
N PHE A 263 1.91 13.53 -9.97
CA PHE A 263 2.05 12.72 -11.19
C PHE A 263 1.00 11.62 -11.28
N LEU A 264 0.27 11.36 -10.18
CA LEU A 264 -0.78 10.37 -10.19
C LEU A 264 -1.96 10.84 -11.05
N PRO A 265 -2.72 9.90 -11.63
CA PRO A 265 -3.92 10.23 -12.41
C PRO A 265 -5.02 10.83 -11.52
N GLU A 266 -6.20 11.07 -12.08
CA GLU A 266 -7.37 11.40 -11.27
C GLU A 266 -7.67 10.29 -10.26
N SER A 267 -7.87 10.67 -8.99
CA SER A 267 -8.22 9.73 -7.92
C SER A 267 -9.71 9.40 -7.94
N THR A 268 -10.08 8.22 -7.47
CA THR A 268 -11.49 7.90 -7.17
C THR A 268 -11.75 7.84 -5.67
N LEU A 269 -12.83 8.49 -5.23
CA LEU A 269 -13.39 8.34 -3.89
C LEU A 269 -14.16 7.02 -3.78
N LEU A 270 -13.88 6.25 -2.74
CA LEU A 270 -14.56 4.98 -2.48
C LEU A 270 -15.94 5.23 -1.86
N LYS A 271 -16.93 4.45 -2.29
CA LYS A 271 -18.29 4.49 -1.75
C LYS A 271 -18.46 3.48 -0.63
N SER A 272 -19.40 3.78 0.28
CA SER A 272 -19.77 2.85 1.33
C SER A 272 -20.36 1.58 0.75
N ASP A 273 -20.24 0.48 1.49
CA ASP A 273 -20.93 -0.77 1.17
C ASP A 273 -20.51 -1.36 -0.20
N ILE A 274 -19.35 -0.96 -0.72
CA ILE A 274 -18.72 -1.53 -1.90
C ILE A 274 -17.39 -2.16 -1.50
N LEU A 275 -17.22 -3.43 -1.88
CA LEU A 275 -15.94 -4.14 -1.81
C LEU A 275 -15.12 -3.86 -3.06
N TYR A 276 -13.98 -3.22 -2.86
CA TYR A 276 -13.01 -2.90 -3.90
C TYR A 276 -11.83 -3.88 -3.83
N TRP A 277 -11.34 -4.32 -4.99
CA TRP A 277 -10.05 -5.00 -5.09
C TRP A 277 -8.96 -3.99 -5.47
N ILE A 278 -7.78 -4.11 -4.86
CA ILE A 278 -6.55 -3.40 -5.23
C ILE A 278 -5.37 -4.37 -5.11
N ASN A 279 -4.22 -4.02 -5.68
CA ASN A 279 -2.98 -4.75 -5.42
C ASN A 279 -2.06 -3.97 -4.48
N ASP A 280 -0.96 -4.62 -4.09
CA ASP A 280 0.01 -4.08 -3.14
C ASP A 280 0.69 -2.78 -3.61
N ARG A 281 0.70 -2.53 -4.92
CA ARG A 281 1.30 -1.35 -5.55
C ARG A 281 0.31 -0.25 -5.92
N THR A 282 -0.98 -0.42 -5.64
CA THR A 282 -2.02 0.59 -5.93
C THR A 282 -1.94 1.74 -4.92
N PRO A 283 -1.75 3.00 -5.36
CA PRO A 283 -1.80 4.15 -4.47
C PRO A 283 -3.19 4.32 -3.86
N HIS A 284 -3.22 4.52 -2.55
CA HIS A 284 -4.45 4.78 -1.81
C HIS A 284 -4.18 5.62 -0.56
N GLU A 285 -5.24 6.18 0.01
CA GLU A 285 -5.17 7.06 1.16
C GLU A 285 -6.47 7.00 1.98
N SER A 286 -6.34 6.95 3.31
CA SER A 286 -7.48 7.16 4.22
C SER A 286 -7.73 8.64 4.41
N LEU A 287 -8.98 9.06 4.21
CA LEU A 287 -9.37 10.46 4.27
C LEU A 287 -9.95 10.83 5.65
N PRO A 288 -9.74 12.08 6.10
CA PRO A 288 -10.51 12.65 7.19
C PRO A 288 -12.01 12.60 6.91
N LEU A 289 -12.81 12.21 7.91
CA LEU A 289 -14.26 12.17 7.74
C LEU A 289 -14.87 13.57 7.74
N LYS A 290 -15.80 13.81 6.81
CA LYS A 290 -16.57 15.08 6.73
C LYS A 290 -17.48 15.30 7.94
N LYS A 291 -17.90 14.22 8.60
CA LYS A 291 -18.72 14.22 9.81
C LYS A 291 -18.32 13.04 10.68
N GLY A 292 -18.27 13.26 11.99
CA GLY A 292 -18.01 12.18 12.93
C GLY A 292 -19.08 11.10 12.87
N THR A 293 -18.67 9.83 12.81
CA THR A 293 -19.58 8.69 12.70
C THR A 293 -18.92 7.40 13.17
N TYR A 294 -19.72 6.37 13.42
CA TYR A 294 -19.22 5.04 13.68
C TYR A 294 -18.85 4.35 12.37
N ARG A 295 -17.54 4.09 12.19
CA ARG A 295 -16.98 3.54 10.95
C ARG A 295 -16.57 2.08 11.15
N GLN A 296 -17.00 1.23 10.23
CA GLN A 296 -16.51 -0.12 10.03
C GLN A 296 -15.60 -0.11 8.80
N PHE A 297 -14.41 -0.66 8.96
CA PHE A 297 -13.43 -0.85 7.91
C PHE A 297 -13.10 -2.33 7.79
N PHE A 298 -13.24 -2.86 6.58
CA PHE A 298 -12.93 -4.24 6.24
C PHE A 298 -11.74 -4.25 5.28
N ARG A 299 -10.75 -5.10 5.55
CA ARG A 299 -9.67 -5.40 4.62
C ARG A 299 -9.29 -6.87 4.70
N LEU A 300 -9.30 -7.55 3.56
CA LEU A 300 -8.82 -8.91 3.38
C LEU A 300 -7.59 -8.87 2.48
N VAL A 301 -6.47 -9.34 3.00
CA VAL A 301 -5.24 -9.55 2.23
C VAL A 301 -5.13 -11.03 1.94
N THR A 302 -4.95 -11.38 0.67
CA THR A 302 -4.76 -12.77 0.22
C THR A 302 -3.42 -13.36 0.70
N HIS A 303 -3.13 -14.60 0.32
CA HIS A 303 -2.01 -15.37 0.83
C HIS A 303 -0.61 -14.82 0.60
N ARG A 304 -0.44 -13.88 -0.34
CA ARG A 304 0.89 -13.39 -0.75
C ARG A 304 1.36 -12.27 0.17
N VAL A 305 1.64 -12.60 1.42
CA VAL A 305 2.20 -11.68 2.44
C VAL A 305 3.60 -12.15 2.81
N SER A 306 4.63 -11.31 2.66
CA SER A 306 6.00 -11.73 3.02
C SER A 306 6.32 -11.61 4.50
N VAL A 307 5.71 -10.66 5.21
CA VAL A 307 6.01 -10.38 6.61
C VAL A 307 4.73 -10.12 7.41
N TRP A 308 4.63 -10.78 8.56
CA TRP A 308 3.58 -10.60 9.55
C TRP A 308 4.19 -10.10 10.87
N TYR A 309 3.77 -8.92 11.33
CA TYR A 309 4.32 -8.27 12.51
C TYR A 309 3.55 -8.70 13.75
N GLU A 310 4.14 -9.51 14.62
CA GLU A 310 3.48 -10.08 15.81
C GLU A 310 2.97 -8.98 16.75
N ASP A 311 3.75 -7.92 16.96
CA ASP A 311 3.41 -6.82 17.88
C ASP A 311 2.33 -5.88 17.35
N HIS A 312 1.94 -6.03 16.09
CA HIS A 312 0.95 -5.18 15.42
C HIS A 312 -0.22 -5.95 14.82
N SER A 313 -0.23 -7.27 14.92
CA SER A 313 -1.22 -8.12 14.28
C SER A 313 -1.95 -8.96 15.32
N THR A 314 -3.17 -9.33 15.02
CA THR A 314 -4.03 -10.09 15.92
C THR A 314 -3.84 -11.58 15.67
N LYS A 315 -3.46 -12.34 16.70
CA LYS A 315 -3.41 -13.82 16.61
C LYS A 315 -4.81 -14.38 16.45
N ASN A 316 -4.95 -15.44 15.65
CA ASN A 316 -6.20 -16.16 15.54
C ASN A 316 -6.37 -17.08 16.77
N PRO A 317 -7.44 -16.94 17.58
CA PRO A 317 -7.64 -17.76 18.78
C PRO A 317 -7.95 -19.22 18.46
N ASN A 318 -8.32 -19.56 17.23
CA ASN A 318 -8.49 -20.94 16.77
C ASN A 318 -7.18 -21.61 16.34
N GLY A 319 -6.04 -20.92 16.48
CA GLY A 319 -4.71 -21.51 16.28
C GLY A 319 -4.13 -21.40 14.86
N VAL A 320 -4.79 -20.69 13.94
CA VAL A 320 -4.21 -20.42 12.61
C VAL A 320 -2.99 -19.50 12.75
N VAL A 321 -1.90 -19.87 12.08
CA VAL A 321 -0.66 -19.10 12.01
C VAL A 321 -0.32 -18.76 10.56
N PRO A 322 0.49 -17.70 10.32
CA PRO A 322 1.05 -17.42 8.99
C PRO A 322 1.73 -18.65 8.36
N ASP A 323 1.63 -18.82 7.04
CA ASP A 323 2.33 -19.90 6.33
C ASP A 323 3.84 -19.65 6.35
N PRO A 324 4.66 -20.47 7.04
CA PRO A 324 6.08 -20.23 7.18
C PRO A 324 6.86 -20.30 5.85
N LYS A 325 6.28 -20.90 4.80
CA LYS A 325 6.90 -20.94 3.47
C LYS A 325 6.77 -19.62 2.71
N MET A 326 5.77 -18.80 3.06
CA MET A 326 5.42 -17.56 2.38
C MET A 326 5.66 -16.32 3.25
N THR A 327 5.30 -16.42 4.53
CA THR A 327 5.20 -15.30 5.46
C THR A 327 6.12 -15.50 6.66
N ARG A 328 7.08 -14.58 6.82
CA ARG A 328 7.95 -14.53 7.99
C ARG A 328 7.26 -13.78 9.13
N ILE A 329 7.28 -14.36 10.33
CA ILE A 329 6.81 -13.69 11.54
C ILE A 329 7.96 -12.84 12.08
N VAL A 330 7.69 -11.57 12.37
CA VAL A 330 8.69 -10.65 12.94
C VAL A 330 8.17 -9.96 14.19
N ARG A 331 9.08 -9.70 15.14
CA ARG A 331 8.88 -8.86 16.34
C ARG A 331 9.60 -7.53 16.19
N GLY A 332 9.05 -6.51 16.81
CA GLY A 332 9.50 -5.13 16.74
C GLY A 332 8.44 -4.21 16.15
N SER A 333 8.57 -2.92 16.46
CA SER A 333 7.70 -1.91 15.90
C SER A 333 7.98 -1.74 14.43
N LYS A 334 6.95 -1.88 13.60
CA LYS A 334 7.05 -1.57 12.18
C LYS A 334 7.27 -0.09 11.92
N PHE A 335 7.09 0.79 12.91
CA PHE A 335 7.18 2.24 12.74
C PHE A 335 8.53 2.81 13.19
N ASP A 336 9.28 2.06 13.98
CA ASP A 336 10.53 2.53 14.57
C ASP A 336 11.66 2.49 13.52
N GLU A 337 12.75 3.21 13.76
CA GLU A 337 13.96 3.17 12.93
C GLU A 337 14.86 1.96 13.27
N GLY A 338 14.43 1.10 14.19
CA GLY A 338 15.15 -0.08 14.64
C GLY A 338 14.99 -1.29 13.72
N TYR A 339 15.77 -2.32 14.04
CA TYR A 339 15.71 -3.63 13.39
C TYR A 339 14.54 -4.45 13.93
N VAL A 340 13.98 -5.32 13.10
CA VAL A 340 13.05 -6.36 13.55
C VAL A 340 13.78 -7.69 13.77
N THR A 341 13.21 -8.54 14.61
CA THR A 341 13.72 -9.89 14.88
C THR A 341 12.78 -10.92 14.26
N VAL A 342 13.31 -11.88 13.51
CA VAL A 342 12.52 -13.02 13.02
C VAL A 342 12.17 -13.92 14.18
N VAL A 343 10.89 -14.28 14.28
CA VAL A 343 10.42 -15.31 15.20
C VAL A 343 10.50 -16.64 14.47
N GLY A 344 11.24 -17.59 15.06
CA GLY A 344 11.47 -18.92 14.51
C GLY A 344 10.20 -19.73 14.33
#